data_AF-A0A095ZH81-F1
#
_entry.id   AF-A0A095ZH81-F1
#
_cell.length_a   1.000
_cell.length_b   1.000
_cell.length_c   1.000
_cell.angle_alpha   90.00
_cell.angle_beta   90.00
_cell.angle_gamma   90.00
#
_symmetry.space_group_name_H-M   'P 1'
#
loop_
_entity.id
_entity.type
_entity.pdbx_description
1 polymer ?
#
loop_
_entity_poly.entity_id
_entity_poly.type
_entity_poly.pdbx_seq_one_letter_code
_entity_poly.pdbx_strand_id
1 'polypeptide(L)'
;MDAFNDFLINYGYWGMLISAFLAGSVFPFSSEVVIVGLLGTGLNATELIVYATIGNVAGGMFNYLVGSLGKLEWIEKYLHVNSGKLKQAERFMSGYGAWMGFFAFLPIIGSAITVTLGLTRANLVISIFSITAGKALRYILLVYSAGMIV
;
A
#
# COMPACT_ATOMS: atom_id res chain seq x y z
N MET A 1 4.86 22.41 -3.05
CA MET A 1 4.53 20.99 -3.26
C MET A 1 5.43 20.48 -4.37
N ASP A 2 5.82 19.20 -4.35
CA ASP A 2 6.65 18.63 -5.41
C ASP A 2 5.86 18.65 -6.74
N ALA A 3 6.49 19.04 -7.85
CA ALA A 3 5.83 19.14 -9.16
C ALA A 3 5.10 17.84 -9.57
N PHE A 4 5.57 16.70 -9.07
CA PHE A 4 4.93 15.40 -9.27
C PHE A 4 3.63 15.23 -8.48
N ASN A 5 3.56 15.72 -7.24
CA ASN A 5 2.33 15.70 -6.44
C ASN A 5 1.28 16.63 -7.05
N ASP A 6 1.70 17.81 -7.52
CA ASP A 6 0.80 18.74 -8.22
C ASP A 6 0.27 18.11 -9.52
N PHE A 7 1.12 17.42 -10.28
CA PHE A 7 0.69 16.65 -11.44
C PHE A 7 -0.37 15.61 -11.06
N LEU A 8 -0.16 14.81 -10.01
CA LEU A 8 -1.15 13.83 -9.56
C LEU A 8 -2.46 14.48 -9.11
N ILE A 9 -2.41 15.59 -8.37
CA ILE A 9 -3.62 16.31 -7.92
C ILE A 9 -4.44 16.79 -9.13
N ASN A 10 -3.79 17.30 -10.18
CA ASN A 10 -4.48 17.74 -11.40
C ASN A 10 -5.23 16.61 -12.14
N TYR A 11 -4.82 15.35 -11.96
CA TYR A 11 -5.48 14.18 -12.54
C TYR A 11 -6.63 13.62 -11.67
N GLY A 12 -6.95 14.26 -10.54
CA GLY A 12 -8.11 13.90 -9.72
C GLY A 12 -8.06 12.47 -9.19
N TYR A 13 -9.17 11.72 -9.37
CA TYR A 13 -9.28 10.33 -8.91
C TYR A 13 -8.23 9.38 -9.51
N TRP A 14 -7.83 9.60 -10.77
CA TRP A 14 -6.76 8.79 -11.40
C TRP A 14 -5.40 9.09 -10.79
N GLY A 15 -5.15 10.36 -10.47
CA GLY A 15 -3.97 10.76 -9.70
C GLY A 15 -3.93 10.11 -8.32
N MET A 16 -5.08 10.00 -7.65
CA MET A 16 -5.21 9.28 -6.38
C MET A 16 -4.84 7.80 -6.53
N LEU A 17 -5.34 7.13 -7.58
CA LEU A 17 -5.05 5.72 -7.83
C LEU A 17 -3.56 5.48 -8.04
N ILE A 18 -2.90 6.30 -8.88
CA ILE A 18 -1.47 6.18 -9.14
C ILE A 18 -0.66 6.46 -7.88
N SER A 19 -0.99 7.55 -7.17
CA SER A 19 -0.40 7.92 -5.89
C SER A 19 -0.47 6.78 -4.88
N ALA A 20 -1.66 6.18 -4.72
CA ALA A 20 -1.89 5.09 -3.81
C ALA A 20 -1.21 3.79 -4.22
N PHE A 21 -1.10 3.52 -5.53
CA PHE A 21 -0.32 2.40 -6.04
C PHE A 21 1.15 2.51 -5.69
N LEU A 22 1.75 3.70 -5.86
CA LEU A 22 3.13 3.95 -5.50
C LEU A 22 3.34 3.81 -3.97
N ALA A 23 2.47 4.41 -3.17
CA ALA A 23 2.53 4.30 -1.71
C ALA A 23 2.25 2.89 -1.17
N GLY A 24 1.43 2.12 -1.89
CA GLY A 24 1.09 0.74 -1.54
C GLY A 24 2.12 -0.30 -1.97
N SER A 25 3.01 0.10 -2.87
CA SER A 25 4.19 -0.65 -3.29
C SER A 25 5.35 -0.39 -2.33
N VAL A 26 6.48 -1.04 -2.58
CA VAL A 26 7.74 -0.80 -1.86
C VAL A 26 8.37 0.58 -2.09
N PHE A 27 7.80 1.40 -2.99
CA PHE A 27 8.35 2.70 -3.32
C PHE A 27 8.17 3.68 -2.14
N PRO A 28 9.18 4.51 -1.84
CA PRO A 28 9.09 5.51 -0.77
C PRO A 28 8.21 6.68 -1.24
N PHE A 29 6.89 6.49 -1.22
CA PHE A 29 5.92 7.49 -1.65
C PHE A 29 4.82 7.68 -0.60
N SER A 30 4.39 8.92 -0.39
CA SER A 30 3.34 9.28 0.57
C SER A 30 2.08 9.71 -0.18
N SER A 31 1.09 8.82 -0.21
CA SER A 31 -0.22 9.13 -0.81
C SER A 31 -1.07 10.07 0.04
N GLU A 32 -0.66 10.32 1.29
CA GLU A 32 -1.33 11.19 2.26
C GLU A 32 -1.36 12.65 1.82
N VAL A 33 -0.28 13.14 1.21
CA VAL A 33 -0.22 14.51 0.70
C VAL A 33 -1.20 14.70 -0.46
N VAL A 34 -1.26 13.72 -1.36
CA VAL A 34 -2.12 13.77 -2.56
C VAL A 34 -3.60 13.70 -2.18
N ILE A 35 -3.99 12.79 -1.28
CA ILE A 35 -5.40 12.66 -0.88
C ILE A 35 -5.91 13.90 -0.13
N VAL A 36 -5.09 14.51 0.74
CA VAL A 36 -5.45 15.76 1.43
C VAL A 36 -5.57 16.92 0.43
N GLY A 37 -4.66 17.01 -0.54
CA GLY A 37 -4.75 17.99 -1.62
C GLY A 37 -6.03 17.85 -2.45
N LEU A 38 -6.39 16.62 -2.82
CA LEU A 38 -7.61 16.31 -3.59
C LEU A 38 -8.91 16.52 -2.79
N LEU A 39 -8.89 16.35 -1.47
CA LEU A 39 -10.02 16.73 -0.63
C LEU A 39 -10.23 18.25 -0.65
N GLY A 40 -9.14 19.02 -0.62
CA GLY A 40 -9.17 20.48 -0.72
C GLY A 40 -9.71 21.03 -2.05
N THR A 41 -9.72 20.23 -3.11
CA THR A 41 -10.35 20.62 -4.40
C THR A 41 -11.85 20.35 -4.45
N GLY A 42 -12.45 19.81 -3.37
CA GLY A 42 -13.89 19.52 -3.28
C GLY A 42 -14.33 18.21 -3.95
N LEU A 43 -13.40 17.29 -4.24
CA LEU A 43 -13.76 15.97 -4.76
C LEU A 43 -14.46 15.12 -3.69
N ASN A 44 -15.24 14.13 -4.16
CA ASN A 44 -15.97 13.25 -3.25
C ASN A 44 -15.01 12.37 -2.44
N ALA A 45 -15.07 12.49 -1.12
CA ALA A 45 -14.23 11.75 -0.18
C ALA A 45 -14.38 10.22 -0.31
N THR A 46 -15.60 9.72 -0.51
CA THR A 46 -15.86 8.29 -0.68
C THR A 46 -15.23 7.75 -1.96
N GLU A 47 -15.34 8.48 -3.07
CA GLU A 47 -14.69 8.09 -4.33
C GLU A 47 -13.17 8.09 -4.20
N LEU A 48 -12.58 9.10 -3.53
CA LEU A 48 -11.15 9.11 -3.26
C LEU A 48 -10.69 7.88 -2.47
N ILE A 49 -11.44 7.47 -1.44
CA ILE A 49 -11.15 6.25 -0.67
C ILE A 49 -11.18 5.00 -1.57
N VAL A 50 -12.16 4.89 -2.48
CA VAL A 50 -12.27 3.75 -3.40
C VAL A 50 -11.06 3.68 -4.33
N TYR A 51 -10.73 4.78 -5.03
CA TYR A 51 -9.58 4.82 -5.93
C TYR A 51 -8.26 4.60 -5.20
N ALA A 52 -8.11 5.20 -4.00
CA ALA A 52 -6.95 5.00 -3.15
C ALA A 52 -6.80 3.54 -2.70
N THR A 53 -7.90 2.91 -2.28
CA THR A 53 -7.88 1.50 -1.86
C THR A 53 -7.49 0.59 -3.03
N ILE A 54 -8.09 0.78 -4.21
CA ILE A 54 -7.78 -0.01 -5.41
C ILE A 54 -6.30 0.13 -5.77
N GLY A 55 -5.80 1.36 -5.87
CA GLY A 55 -4.39 1.62 -6.19
C GLY A 55 -3.46 0.96 -5.17
N ASN A 56 -3.72 1.16 -3.88
CA ASN A 56 -2.86 0.64 -2.81
C ASN A 56 -2.89 -0.89 -2.75
N VAL A 57 -4.05 -1.52 -2.92
CA VAL A 57 -4.14 -2.99 -3.03
C VAL A 57 -3.35 -3.49 -4.23
N ALA A 58 -3.49 -2.85 -5.40
CA ALA A 58 -2.71 -3.21 -6.58
C ALA A 58 -1.19 -3.09 -6.35
N GLY A 59 -0.72 -2.07 -5.64
CA GLY A 59 0.70 -1.95 -5.25
C GLY A 59 1.14 -3.04 -4.26
N GLY A 60 0.28 -3.43 -3.33
CA GLY A 60 0.53 -4.55 -2.43
C GLY A 60 0.59 -5.90 -3.17
N MET A 61 -0.27 -6.08 -4.16
CA MET A 61 -0.27 -7.26 -5.02
C MET A 61 0.94 -7.28 -5.95
N PHE A 62 1.42 -6.12 -6.41
CA PHE A 62 2.69 -6.03 -7.13
C PHE A 62 3.84 -6.57 -6.28
N ASN A 63 3.95 -6.14 -5.02
CA ASN A 63 4.95 -6.67 -4.08
C ASN A 63 4.81 -8.18 -3.86
N TYR A 64 3.58 -8.67 -3.70
CA TYR A 64 3.28 -10.09 -3.57
C TYR A 64 3.75 -10.88 -4.80
N LEU A 65 3.47 -10.38 -6.01
CA LEU A 65 3.88 -11.02 -7.25
C LEU A 65 5.41 -11.09 -7.35
N VAL A 66 6.11 -9.98 -7.10
CA VAL A 66 7.58 -9.95 -7.08
C VAL A 66 8.14 -10.90 -6.02
N GLY A 67 7.53 -10.93 -4.83
CA GLY A 67 7.88 -11.87 -3.77
C GLY A 67 7.74 -13.33 -4.20
N SER A 68 6.66 -13.68 -4.90
CA SER A 68 6.37 -15.06 -5.33
C SER A 68 7.33 -15.61 -6.39
N LEU A 69 8.10 -14.75 -7.05
CA LEU A 69 9.21 -15.15 -7.92
C LEU A 69 10.36 -15.81 -7.14
N GLY A 70 10.43 -15.62 -5.81
CA GLY A 70 11.39 -16.32 -4.95
C GLY A 70 12.85 -15.84 -5.07
N LYS A 71 13.11 -14.79 -5.86
CA LYS A 71 14.47 -14.27 -6.10
C LYS A 71 14.82 -13.21 -5.06
N LEU A 72 15.44 -13.62 -3.95
CA LEU A 72 15.84 -12.71 -2.87
C LEU A 72 16.74 -11.57 -3.37
N GLU A 73 17.62 -11.83 -4.32
CA GLU A 73 18.46 -10.83 -4.98
C GLU A 73 17.63 -9.72 -5.66
N TRP A 74 16.50 -10.07 -6.27
CA TRP A 74 15.61 -9.10 -6.91
C TRP A 74 14.84 -8.29 -5.88
N ILE A 75 14.48 -8.90 -4.76
CA ILE A 75 13.79 -8.21 -3.66
C ILE A 75 14.71 -7.20 -3.00
N GLU A 76 15.96 -7.55 -2.75
CA GLU A 76 16.93 -6.59 -2.22
C GLU A 76 17.28 -5.51 -3.24
N LYS A 77 17.48 -5.86 -4.51
CA LYS A 77 17.91 -4.93 -5.56
C LYS A 77 16.82 -3.98 -6.04
N TYR A 78 15.61 -4.49 -6.28
CA TYR A 78 14.52 -3.70 -6.88
C TYR A 78 13.52 -3.19 -5.86
N LEU A 79 13.27 -3.95 -4.78
CA LEU A 79 12.32 -3.53 -3.76
C LEU A 79 12.98 -2.84 -2.56
N HIS A 80 14.32 -2.81 -2.50
CA HIS A 80 15.09 -2.26 -1.37
C HIS A 80 14.64 -2.82 -0.01
N VAL A 81 14.09 -4.04 0.00
CA VAL A 81 13.69 -4.74 1.23
C VAL A 81 14.86 -5.63 1.65
N ASN A 82 15.70 -5.12 2.53
CA ASN A 82 16.82 -5.87 3.09
C ASN A 82 16.33 -7.14 3.84
N SER A 83 17.12 -8.21 3.80
CA SER A 83 16.98 -9.42 4.62
C SER A 83 16.52 -9.19 6.07
N GLY A 84 16.96 -8.10 6.73
CA GLY A 84 16.50 -7.75 8.07
C GLY A 84 14.99 -7.46 8.17
N LYS A 85 14.44 -6.70 7.21
CA LYS A 85 13.00 -6.40 7.14
C LYS A 85 12.20 -7.63 6.75
N LEU A 86 12.74 -8.48 5.87
CA LEU A 86 12.11 -9.76 5.51
C LEU A 86 12.01 -10.68 6.73
N LYS A 87 13.10 -10.87 7.49
CA LYS A 87 13.09 -11.66 8.73
C LYS A 87 12.15 -11.07 9.79
N GLN A 88 12.09 -9.75 9.90
CA GLN A 88 11.14 -9.09 10.80
C GLN A 88 9.69 -9.37 10.38
N ALA A 89 9.38 -9.25 9.09
CA ALA A 89 8.05 -9.56 8.56
C ALA A 89 7.71 -11.05 8.72
N GLU A 90 8.66 -11.95 8.47
CA GLU A 90 8.49 -13.40 8.66
C GLU A 90 8.20 -13.75 10.13
N ARG A 91 8.98 -13.19 11.07
CA ARG A 91 8.73 -13.32 12.51
C ARG A 91 7.38 -12.73 12.92
N PHE A 92 7.04 -11.56 12.40
CA PHE A 92 5.75 -10.92 12.66
C PHE A 92 4.59 -11.75 12.13
N MET A 93 4.78 -12.43 10.99
CA MET A 93 3.77 -13.30 10.42
C MET A 93 3.54 -14.56 11.24
N SER A 94 4.51 -15.04 12.03
CA SER A 94 4.41 -16.09 13.07
C SER A 94 3.47 -17.28 12.74
N GLY A 95 3.37 -17.69 11.47
CA GLY A 95 2.49 -18.78 11.02
C GLY A 95 1.02 -18.43 10.75
N TYR A 96 0.59 -17.18 10.90
CA TYR A 96 -0.77 -16.71 10.58
C TYR A 96 -1.04 -16.56 9.06
N GLY A 97 0.00 -16.74 8.23
CA GLY A 97 -0.11 -16.88 6.78
C GLY A 97 -0.79 -15.68 6.10
N ALA A 98 -1.71 -15.96 5.18
CA ALA A 98 -2.37 -14.98 4.32
C ALA A 98 -3.17 -13.89 5.08
N TRP A 99 -3.61 -14.15 6.31
CA TRP A 99 -4.36 -13.19 7.13
C TRP A 99 -3.51 -11.99 7.56
N MET A 100 -2.20 -12.17 7.63
CA MET A 100 -1.28 -11.09 8.00
C MET A 100 -1.23 -9.96 6.97
N GLY A 101 -1.76 -10.19 5.77
CA GLY A 101 -1.99 -9.12 4.79
C GLY A 101 -2.85 -7.98 5.33
N PHE A 102 -3.69 -8.22 6.34
CA PHE A 102 -4.42 -7.15 7.04
C PHE A 102 -3.48 -6.09 7.61
N PHE A 103 -2.30 -6.45 8.09
CA PHE A 103 -1.34 -5.50 8.66
C PHE A 103 -0.45 -4.83 7.61
N ALA A 104 -0.69 -5.04 6.31
CA ALA A 104 0.06 -4.43 5.22
C ALA A 104 -0.07 -2.89 5.17
N PHE A 105 -1.00 -2.30 5.93
CA PHE A 105 -1.12 -0.85 6.04
C PHE A 105 -0.07 -0.22 6.97
N LEU A 106 0.60 -1.02 7.83
CA LEU A 106 1.53 -0.51 8.82
C LEU A 106 2.74 0.16 8.15
N PRO A 107 3.18 1.32 8.66
CA PRO A 107 4.36 2.00 8.15
C PRO A 107 5.59 1.10 8.36
N ILE A 108 6.57 1.21 7.45
CA ILE A 108 7.87 0.51 7.50
C ILE A 108 7.81 -0.98 7.17
N ILE A 109 6.90 -1.74 7.80
CA ILE A 109 6.83 -3.20 7.66
C ILE A 109 5.77 -3.68 6.66
N GLY A 110 4.77 -2.85 6.31
CA GLY A 110 3.66 -3.25 5.46
C GLY A 110 4.09 -3.80 4.09
N SER A 111 5.04 -3.12 3.44
CA SER A 111 5.65 -3.60 2.19
C SER A 111 6.36 -4.94 2.36
N ALA A 112 7.14 -5.09 3.43
CA ALA A 112 7.83 -6.35 3.73
C ALA A 112 6.83 -7.50 3.96
N ILE A 113 5.69 -7.25 4.62
CA ILE A 113 4.62 -8.23 4.79
C ILE A 113 4.08 -8.69 3.42
N THR A 114 3.76 -7.76 2.52
CA THR A 114 3.24 -8.12 1.19
C THR A 114 4.25 -8.92 0.35
N VAL A 115 5.54 -8.58 0.45
CA VAL A 115 6.62 -9.34 -0.21
C VAL A 115 6.77 -10.73 0.41
N THR A 116 6.76 -10.85 1.74
CA THR A 116 6.89 -12.12 2.45
C THR A 116 5.69 -13.05 2.19
N LEU A 117 4.47 -12.51 2.09
CA LEU A 117 3.29 -13.27 1.65
C LEU A 117 3.50 -13.86 0.26
N GLY A 118 4.10 -13.09 -0.65
CA GLY A 118 4.51 -13.57 -1.98
C GLY A 118 5.55 -14.68 -1.90
N LEU A 119 6.65 -14.43 -1.17
CA LEU A 119 7.76 -15.37 -0.98
C LEU A 119 7.30 -16.73 -0.43
N THR A 120 6.39 -16.70 0.54
CA THR A 120 5.81 -17.89 1.16
C THR A 120 4.68 -18.52 0.35
N ARG A 121 4.31 -17.91 -0.80
CA ARG A 121 3.20 -18.33 -1.67
C ARG A 121 1.90 -18.53 -0.90
N ALA A 122 1.57 -17.56 -0.05
CA ALA A 122 0.34 -17.55 0.72
C ALA A 122 -0.90 -17.62 -0.20
N ASN A 123 -2.06 -18.03 0.33
CA ASN A 123 -3.26 -18.12 -0.51
C ASN A 123 -3.61 -16.73 -1.11
N LEU A 124 -3.67 -16.64 -2.44
CA LEU A 124 -3.85 -15.38 -3.17
C LEU A 124 -5.19 -14.72 -2.84
N VAL A 125 -6.27 -15.50 -2.75
CA VAL A 125 -7.62 -14.97 -2.46
C VAL A 125 -7.68 -14.38 -1.06
N ILE A 126 -7.17 -15.11 -0.07
CA ILE A 126 -7.12 -14.64 1.33
C ILE A 126 -6.20 -13.43 1.44
N SER A 127 -5.08 -13.41 0.71
CA SER A 127 -4.13 -12.29 0.70
C SER A 127 -4.77 -11.03 0.11
N ILE A 128 -5.49 -11.12 -1.02
CA ILE A 128 -6.21 -9.98 -1.57
C ILE A 128 -7.22 -9.46 -0.55
N PHE A 129 -8.02 -10.34 0.04
CA PHE A 129 -9.05 -9.95 0.99
C PHE A 129 -8.46 -9.26 2.23
N SER A 130 -7.44 -9.87 2.84
CA SER A 130 -6.79 -9.33 4.04
C SER A 130 -6.09 -8.00 3.75
N ILE A 131 -5.31 -7.91 2.66
CA ILE A 131 -4.64 -6.69 2.20
C ILE A 131 -5.66 -5.58 1.94
N THR A 132 -6.77 -5.90 1.28
CA THR A 132 -7.84 -4.94 0.98
C THR A 132 -8.45 -4.40 2.26
N ALA A 133 -8.82 -5.26 3.20
CA ALA A 133 -9.41 -4.84 4.47
C ALA A 133 -8.47 -3.90 5.25
N GLY A 134 -7.19 -4.24 5.34
CA GLY A 134 -6.19 -3.40 6.01
C GLY A 134 -5.96 -2.05 5.34
N LYS A 135 -5.79 -2.04 4.02
CA LYS A 135 -5.50 -0.82 3.25
C LYS A 135 -6.72 0.09 3.13
N ALA A 136 -7.93 -0.47 3.00
CA ALA A 136 -9.17 0.30 3.06
C ALA A 136 -9.32 1.01 4.40
N LEU A 137 -9.08 0.30 5.51
CA LEU A 137 -9.14 0.88 6.86
C LEU A 137 -8.20 2.07 7.01
N ARG A 138 -6.97 1.99 6.49
CA ARG A 138 -6.02 3.12 6.51
C ARG A 138 -6.58 4.37 5.83
N TYR A 139 -7.15 4.24 4.63
CA TYR A 139 -7.69 5.41 3.92
C TYR A 139 -8.96 5.96 4.56
N ILE A 140 -9.82 5.11 5.11
CA ILE A 140 -11.00 5.55 5.87
C ILE A 140 -10.55 6.38 7.07
N LEU A 141 -9.60 5.87 7.86
CA LEU A 141 -9.07 6.59 9.02
C LEU A 141 -8.40 7.90 8.63
N LEU A 142 -7.68 7.92 7.51
CA LEU A 142 -6.98 9.10 7.04
C LEU A 142 -7.92 10.18 6.51
N VAL A 143 -8.91 9.81 5.72
CA VAL A 143 -9.90 10.77 5.20
C VAL A 143 -10.75 11.32 6.35
N TYR A 144 -11.12 10.47 7.31
CA TYR A 144 -11.86 10.93 8.49
C TYR A 144 -11.02 11.89 9.34
N SER A 145 -9.74 11.58 9.59
CA SER A 145 -8.86 12.48 10.34
C SER A 145 -8.57 13.78 9.59
N ALA A 146 -8.39 13.73 8.27
CA ALA A 146 -8.19 14.91 7.44
C ALA A 146 -9.46 15.77 7.35
N GLY A 147 -10.64 15.16 7.22
CA GLY A 147 -11.93 15.86 7.18
C GLY A 147 -12.36 16.45 8.53
N MET A 148 -11.67 16.12 9.64
CA MET A 148 -11.81 16.85 10.91
C MET A 148 -10.93 18.10 10.97
N ILE A 149 -9.94 18.23 10.08
CA ILE A 149 -8.94 19.30 10.07
C ILE A 149 -9.23 20.36 8.99
N VAL A 150 -9.86 19.95 7.88
CA VAL A 150 -10.30 20.80 6.76
C VAL A 150 -11.74 21.26 6.99
#